data_AF-A0A3C1WST8-F1
#
_entry.id   AF-A0A3C1WST8-F1
#
_cell.length_a   1.000
_cell.length_b   1.000
_cell.length_c   1.000
_cell.angle_alpha   90.00
_cell.angle_beta   90.00
_cell.angle_gamma   90.00
#
_symmetry.space_group_name_H-M   'P 1'
#
loop_
_entity.id
_entity.type
_entity.pdbx_description
1 polymer ?
#
loop_
_entity_poly.entity_id
_entity_poly.type
_entity_poly.pdbx_seq_one_letter_code
_entity_poly.pdbx_strand_id
1 'polypeptide(L)'
;TCAAIITASLLGLSADEVTGRGAGLDDEGFSDKKRVIASSIRVDEEPLELLARIGGTEIGAMAGAFIGGAKNHIPTVADGAVSLAAALLAERLFSGTKDFVIASIAGREKMSEAIIEALGLKPVIYADLSLGEGTGAAMLFPLLDETLAVYGGAHSFEGMKLKPYEKH
;
A
#
# COMPACT_ATOMS: atom_id res chain seq x y z
N THR A 1 -9.37 4.85 -10.57
CA THR A 1 -10.32 5.92 -10.20
C THR A 1 -10.91 5.68 -8.84
N CYS A 2 -11.56 4.53 -8.59
CA CYS A 2 -12.13 4.16 -7.29
C CYS A 2 -11.14 4.30 -6.11
N ALA A 3 -9.94 3.70 -6.24
CA ALA A 3 -8.90 3.81 -5.21
C ALA A 3 -8.47 5.26 -4.90
N ALA A 4 -8.45 6.15 -5.91
CA ALA A 4 -8.14 7.56 -5.71
C ALA A 4 -9.26 8.29 -4.97
N ILE A 5 -10.53 8.02 -5.31
CA ILE A 5 -11.67 8.59 -4.60
C ILE A 5 -11.70 8.12 -3.15
N ILE A 6 -11.49 6.82 -2.91
CA ILE A 6 -11.41 6.24 -1.55
C ILE A 6 -10.31 6.95 -0.74
N THR A 7 -9.12 7.07 -1.33
CA THR A 7 -7.99 7.72 -0.66
C THR A 7 -8.28 9.18 -0.34
N ALA A 8 -8.80 9.93 -1.31
CA ALA A 8 -9.17 11.33 -1.13
C ALA A 8 -10.24 11.51 -0.05
N SER A 9 -11.30 10.70 -0.07
CA SER A 9 -12.36 10.73 0.94
C SER A 9 -11.84 10.41 2.35
N LEU A 10 -10.97 9.41 2.50
CA LEU A 10 -10.46 8.96 3.80
C LEU A 10 -9.33 9.81 4.39
N LEU A 11 -8.63 10.57 3.54
CA LEU A 11 -7.52 11.45 3.95
C LEU A 11 -7.85 12.95 3.85
N GLY A 12 -9.03 13.30 3.33
CA GLY A 12 -9.43 14.70 3.14
C GLY A 12 -8.63 15.42 2.04
N LEU A 13 -8.19 14.69 1.01
CA LEU A 13 -7.36 15.23 -0.08
C LEU A 13 -8.22 15.64 -1.29
N SER A 14 -7.70 16.55 -2.09
CA SER A 14 -8.29 16.96 -3.37
C SER A 14 -8.07 15.92 -4.46
N ALA A 15 -8.86 16.02 -5.54
CA ALA A 15 -8.66 15.20 -6.73
C ALA A 15 -7.26 15.37 -7.35
N ASP A 16 -6.66 16.56 -7.29
CA ASP A 16 -5.34 16.83 -7.87
C ASP A 16 -4.19 16.13 -7.12
N GLU A 17 -4.36 15.94 -5.82
CA GLU A 17 -3.39 15.28 -4.95
C GLU A 17 -3.38 13.76 -5.14
N VAL A 18 -4.53 13.16 -5.45
CA VAL A 18 -4.65 11.69 -5.60
C VAL A 18 -4.61 11.19 -7.04
N THR A 19 -4.82 12.05 -8.03
CA THR A 19 -4.99 11.60 -9.43
C THR A 19 -3.65 11.49 -10.16
N GLY A 20 -3.23 10.25 -10.43
CA GLY A 20 -2.17 9.91 -11.39
C GLY A 20 -2.70 9.57 -12.79
N ARG A 21 -1.79 9.44 -13.77
CA ARG A 21 -2.13 9.06 -15.15
C ARG A 21 -2.47 7.57 -15.32
N GLY A 22 -2.16 6.72 -14.34
CA GLY A 22 -2.40 5.27 -14.44
C GLY A 22 -1.66 4.67 -15.64
N ALA A 23 -2.39 3.92 -16.48
CA ALA A 23 -1.86 3.25 -17.68
C ALA A 23 -1.52 4.21 -18.85
N GLY A 24 -1.10 5.45 -18.57
CA GLY A 24 -0.62 6.39 -19.58
C GLY A 24 -1.70 7.24 -20.26
N LEU A 25 -2.72 7.67 -19.52
CA LEU A 25 -3.75 8.59 -20.06
C LEU A 25 -3.13 9.85 -20.67
N ASP A 26 -3.71 10.29 -21.79
CA ASP A 26 -3.46 11.60 -22.39
C ASP A 26 -4.06 12.73 -21.54
N ASP A 27 -3.89 13.98 -21.97
CA ASP A 27 -4.29 15.15 -21.19
C ASP A 27 -5.80 15.29 -21.04
N GLU A 28 -6.57 14.92 -22.07
CA GLU A 28 -8.03 14.93 -22.02
C GLU A 28 -8.54 13.86 -21.06
N GLY A 29 -8.07 12.61 -21.20
CA GLY A 29 -8.43 11.52 -20.31
C GLY A 29 -8.00 11.76 -18.86
N PHE A 30 -6.86 12.43 -18.64
CA PHE A 30 -6.43 12.84 -17.31
C PHE A 30 -7.35 13.91 -16.70
N SER A 31 -7.74 14.93 -17.48
CA SER A 31 -8.68 15.97 -17.06
C SER A 31 -10.05 15.39 -16.71
N ASP A 32 -10.56 14.49 -17.55
CA ASP A 32 -11.83 13.81 -17.33
C ASP A 32 -11.81 12.93 -16.09
N LYS A 33 -10.73 12.17 -15.89
CA LYS A 33 -10.52 11.36 -14.69
C LYS A 33 -10.54 12.23 -13.42
N LYS A 34 -9.86 13.38 -13.43
CA LYS A 34 -9.90 14.32 -12.29
C LYS A 34 -11.31 14.83 -12.02
N ARG A 35 -12.06 15.21 -13.06
CA ARG A 35 -13.44 15.70 -12.92
C ARG A 35 -14.34 14.66 -12.26
N VAL A 36 -14.25 13.40 -12.71
CA VAL A 36 -15.01 12.28 -12.12
C VAL A 36 -14.62 12.02 -10.66
N ILE A 37 -13.32 12.09 -10.36
CA ILE A 37 -12.84 11.92 -8.98
C ILE A 37 -13.37 13.06 -8.10
N ALA A 38 -13.19 14.31 -8.52
CA ALA A 38 -13.63 15.49 -7.79
C ALA A 38 -15.13 15.47 -7.47
N SER A 39 -15.97 15.08 -8.43
CA SER A 39 -17.43 15.00 -8.21
C SER A 39 -17.87 13.85 -7.30
N SER A 40 -16.98 12.90 -7.00
CA SER A 40 -17.29 11.67 -6.27
C SER A 40 -16.72 11.64 -4.85
N ILE A 41 -15.81 12.57 -4.51
CA ILE A 41 -15.23 12.70 -3.18
C ILE A 41 -16.31 13.13 -2.19
N ARG A 42 -16.34 12.45 -1.05
CA ARG A 42 -17.16 12.81 0.11
C ARG A 42 -16.30 12.60 1.34
N VAL A 43 -15.97 13.69 2.02
CA VAL A 43 -15.23 13.65 3.28
C VAL A 43 -16.20 13.24 4.39
N ASP A 44 -15.69 12.59 5.44
CA ASP A 44 -16.47 12.13 6.61
C ASP A 44 -17.54 11.07 6.31
N GLU A 45 -17.50 10.42 5.14
CA GLU A 45 -18.35 9.27 4.83
C GLU A 45 -17.82 8.02 5.56
N GLU A 46 -18.72 7.24 6.17
CA GLU A 46 -18.34 6.01 6.88
C GLU A 46 -17.61 5.04 5.93
N PRO A 47 -16.48 4.41 6.35
CA PRO A 47 -15.63 3.67 5.43
C PRO A 47 -16.33 2.52 4.68
N LEU A 48 -17.27 1.84 5.33
CA LEU A 48 -18.03 0.76 4.71
C LEU A 48 -19.04 1.28 3.68
N GLU A 49 -19.68 2.43 3.95
CA GLU A 49 -20.57 3.08 3.00
C GLU A 49 -19.81 3.60 1.78
N LEU A 50 -18.63 4.19 2.01
CA LEU A 50 -17.71 4.60 0.97
C LEU A 50 -17.31 3.44 0.07
N LEU A 51 -16.94 2.29 0.65
CA LEU A 51 -16.63 1.08 -0.10
C LEU A 51 -17.83 0.60 -0.92
N ALA A 52 -19.03 0.58 -0.34
CA ALA A 52 -20.25 0.17 -1.03
C ALA A 52 -20.62 1.10 -2.20
N ARG A 53 -20.32 2.40 -2.08
CA ARG A 53 -20.67 3.42 -3.08
C ARG A 53 -19.69 3.51 -4.25
N ILE A 54 -18.39 3.52 -3.96
CA ILE A 54 -17.33 3.83 -4.94
C ILE A 54 -16.31 2.70 -5.10
N GLY A 55 -16.26 1.77 -4.15
CA GLY A 55 -15.34 0.65 -4.23
C GLY A 55 -15.65 -0.33 -5.35
N GLY A 56 -14.84 -1.37 -5.39
CA GLY A 56 -15.05 -2.56 -6.19
C GLY A 56 -14.92 -3.80 -5.33
N THR A 57 -15.39 -4.94 -5.83
CA THR A 57 -15.29 -6.23 -5.12
C THR A 57 -13.83 -6.58 -4.82
N GLU A 58 -12.91 -6.19 -5.69
CA GLU A 58 -11.48 -6.38 -5.53
C GLU A 58 -10.91 -5.57 -4.36
N ILE A 59 -11.29 -4.29 -4.22
CA ILE A 59 -10.85 -3.43 -3.10
C ILE A 59 -11.42 -3.96 -1.78
N GLY A 60 -12.70 -4.34 -1.78
CA GLY A 60 -13.35 -4.93 -0.60
C GLY A 60 -12.70 -6.25 -0.20
N ALA A 61 -12.38 -7.12 -1.16
CA ALA A 61 -11.69 -8.39 -0.91
C ALA A 61 -10.28 -8.17 -0.34
N MET A 62 -9.50 -7.24 -0.91
CA MET A 62 -8.18 -6.90 -0.38
C MET A 62 -8.26 -6.29 1.03
N ALA A 63 -9.18 -5.36 1.28
CA ALA A 63 -9.38 -4.79 2.62
C ALA A 63 -9.73 -5.89 3.63
N GLY A 64 -10.61 -6.83 3.25
CA GLY A 64 -10.92 -8.01 4.06
C GLY A 64 -9.71 -8.90 4.32
N ALA A 65 -8.83 -9.08 3.34
CA ALA A 65 -7.58 -9.84 3.50
C ALA A 65 -6.62 -9.15 4.49
N PHE A 66 -6.46 -7.83 4.43
CA PHE A 66 -5.67 -7.06 5.40
C PHE A 66 -6.23 -7.17 6.83
N ILE A 67 -7.55 -7.03 6.98
CA ILE A 67 -8.24 -7.22 8.27
C ILE A 67 -8.05 -8.65 8.77
N GLY A 68 -8.20 -9.66 7.90
CA GLY A 68 -8.01 -11.07 8.22
C GLY A 68 -6.57 -11.36 8.66
N GLY A 69 -5.58 -10.81 7.96
CA GLY A 69 -4.16 -10.91 8.33
C GLY A 69 -3.92 -10.37 9.74
N ALA A 70 -4.36 -9.14 10.01
CA ALA A 70 -4.23 -8.52 11.33
C ALA A 70 -4.91 -9.34 12.44
N LYS A 71 -6.15 -9.79 12.21
CA LYS A 71 -6.90 -10.62 13.18
C LYS A 71 -6.23 -11.96 13.50
N ASN A 72 -5.46 -12.50 12.56
CA ASN A 72 -4.76 -13.78 12.73
C ASN A 72 -3.27 -13.60 13.04
N HIS A 73 -2.80 -12.37 13.25
CA HIS A 73 -1.39 -12.05 13.44
C HIS A 73 -0.48 -12.52 12.29
N ILE A 74 -0.99 -12.45 11.07
CA ILE A 74 -0.29 -12.81 9.84
C ILE A 74 0.07 -11.52 9.09
N PRO A 75 1.38 -11.24 8.88
CA PRO A 75 1.80 -10.13 8.05
C PRO A 75 1.26 -10.26 6.63
N THR A 76 0.86 -9.14 6.06
CA THR A 76 0.30 -9.02 4.72
C THR A 76 1.11 -8.01 3.93
N VAL A 77 1.24 -8.22 2.62
CA VAL A 77 2.08 -7.36 1.77
C VAL A 77 1.18 -6.51 0.87
N ALA A 78 1.31 -5.19 0.98
CA ALA A 78 0.72 -4.25 0.05
C ALA A 78 1.65 -4.09 -1.17
N ASP A 79 1.10 -4.32 -2.36
CA ASP A 79 1.75 -4.18 -3.66
C ASP A 79 1.84 -2.70 -4.09
N GLY A 80 0.94 -2.25 -4.95
CA GLY A 80 0.89 -0.88 -5.45
C GLY A 80 -0.33 -0.11 -4.94
N ALA A 81 -0.60 1.01 -5.62
CA ALA A 81 -1.56 2.02 -5.18
C ALA A 81 -2.97 1.50 -4.85
N VAL A 82 -3.51 0.55 -5.62
CA VAL A 82 -4.85 -0.02 -5.35
C VAL A 82 -4.85 -0.84 -4.05
N SER A 83 -3.83 -1.68 -3.84
CA SER A 83 -3.70 -2.46 -2.61
C SER A 83 -3.41 -1.58 -1.38
N LEU A 84 -2.65 -0.49 -1.55
CA LEU A 84 -2.43 0.51 -0.50
C LEU A 84 -3.74 1.21 -0.12
N ALA A 85 -4.57 1.59 -1.10
CA ALA A 85 -5.89 2.16 -0.82
C ALA A 85 -6.80 1.17 -0.07
N ALA A 86 -6.72 -0.13 -0.39
CA ALA A 86 -7.41 -1.17 0.34
C ALA A 86 -6.86 -1.36 1.77
N ALA A 87 -5.55 -1.23 1.99
CA ALA A 87 -4.95 -1.25 3.32
C ALA A 87 -5.35 -0.02 4.16
N LEU A 88 -5.43 1.17 3.53
CA LEU A 88 -5.95 2.37 4.19
C LEU A 88 -7.42 2.19 4.60
N LEU A 89 -8.24 1.64 3.70
CA LEU A 89 -9.62 1.33 3.98
C LEU A 89 -9.76 0.31 5.11
N ALA A 90 -8.92 -0.74 5.12
CA ALA A 90 -8.86 -1.71 6.20
C ALA A 90 -8.56 -1.05 7.55
N GLU A 91 -7.60 -0.13 7.61
CA GLU A 91 -7.26 0.59 8.83
C GLU A 91 -8.39 1.49 9.34
N ARG A 92 -9.17 2.07 8.41
CA ARG A 92 -10.34 2.87 8.78
C ARG A 92 -11.52 2.02 9.23
N LEU A 93 -11.68 0.81 8.69
CA LEU A 93 -12.71 -0.14 9.10
C LEU A 93 -12.36 -0.85 10.42
N PHE A 94 -11.08 -1.15 10.64
CA PHE A 94 -10.57 -1.85 11.80
C PHE A 94 -9.19 -1.30 12.17
N SER A 95 -9.11 -0.50 13.22
CA SER A 95 -7.85 0.13 13.62
C SER A 95 -6.81 -0.90 14.09
N GLY A 96 -5.55 -0.65 13.77
CA GLY A 96 -4.41 -1.52 14.08
C GLY A 96 -4.08 -2.53 12.98
N THR A 97 -4.84 -2.56 11.88
CA THR A 97 -4.48 -3.41 10.73
C THR A 97 -3.15 -3.03 10.11
N LYS A 98 -2.82 -1.74 10.08
CA LYS A 98 -1.58 -1.21 9.48
C LYS A 98 -0.31 -1.83 10.09
N ASP A 99 -0.35 -2.25 11.35
CA ASP A 99 0.79 -2.85 12.05
C ASP A 99 1.16 -4.23 11.51
N PHE A 100 0.26 -4.84 10.72
CA PHE A 100 0.47 -6.11 10.02
C PHE A 100 0.64 -5.94 8.51
N VAL A 101 0.72 -4.69 8.02
CA VAL A 101 0.91 -4.40 6.59
C VAL A 101 2.36 -4.05 6.32
N ILE A 102 2.95 -4.73 5.34
CA ILE A 102 4.27 -4.42 4.79
C ILE A 102 4.06 -3.79 3.41
N ALA A 103 4.50 -2.55 3.23
CA ALA A 103 4.54 -1.94 1.90
C ALA A 103 5.72 -2.51 1.10
N SER A 104 5.47 -3.03 -0.10
CA SER A 104 6.52 -3.60 -0.94
C SER A 104 7.29 -2.53 -1.72
N ILE A 105 6.60 -1.83 -2.63
CA ILE A 105 7.19 -0.93 -3.61
C ILE A 105 6.68 0.50 -3.45
N ALA A 106 7.60 1.46 -3.57
CA ALA A 106 7.25 2.85 -3.80
C ALA A 106 6.79 3.00 -5.26
N GLY A 107 5.47 3.01 -5.46
CA GLY A 107 4.85 3.14 -6.78
C GLY A 107 4.82 4.58 -7.28
N ARG A 108 4.67 4.75 -8.62
CA ARG A 108 4.60 6.07 -9.28
C ARG A 108 3.30 6.86 -9.06
N GLU A 109 2.25 6.23 -8.54
CA GLU A 109 0.95 6.87 -8.40
C GLU A 109 0.96 7.87 -7.25
N LYS A 110 0.53 9.11 -7.50
CA LYS A 110 0.56 10.21 -6.51
C LYS A 110 -0.07 9.86 -5.16
N MET A 111 -1.19 9.15 -5.16
CA MET A 111 -1.88 8.78 -3.93
C MET A 111 -1.09 7.82 -3.04
N SER A 112 -0.13 7.06 -3.60
CA SER A 112 0.64 6.07 -2.85
C SER A 112 1.45 6.70 -1.72
N GLU A 113 2.11 7.84 -1.98
CA GLU A 113 2.92 8.53 -0.97
C GLU A 113 2.05 9.00 0.22
N ALA A 114 0.91 9.63 -0.08
CA ALA A 114 -0.03 10.08 0.95
C ALA A 114 -0.56 8.92 1.81
N ILE A 115 -0.84 7.76 1.19
CA ILE A 115 -1.28 6.57 1.94
C ILE A 115 -0.15 6.01 2.81
N ILE A 116 1.05 5.90 2.25
CA ILE A 116 2.23 5.40 2.97
C ILE A 116 2.50 6.28 4.19
N GLU A 117 2.45 7.59 4.04
CA GLU A 117 2.60 8.55 5.15
C GLU A 117 1.49 8.39 6.19
N ALA A 118 0.22 8.37 5.75
CA ALA A 118 -0.93 8.23 6.65
C ALA A 118 -0.93 6.92 7.45
N LEU A 119 -0.37 5.85 6.88
CA LEU A 119 -0.23 4.55 7.53
C LEU A 119 1.12 4.38 8.25
N GLY A 120 2.07 5.30 8.08
CA GLY A 120 3.42 5.19 8.64
C GLY A 120 4.24 4.03 8.07
N LEU A 121 3.94 3.60 6.84
CA LEU A 121 4.62 2.48 6.18
C LEU A 121 5.95 2.93 5.58
N LYS A 122 6.84 1.96 5.30
CA LYS A 122 8.15 2.21 4.69
C LYS A 122 8.40 1.17 3.59
N PRO A 123 8.08 1.48 2.31
CA PRO A 123 8.40 0.57 1.21
C PRO A 123 9.91 0.39 1.10
N VAL A 124 10.33 -0.80 0.66
CA VAL A 124 11.76 -1.16 0.57
C VAL A 124 12.26 -1.24 -0.88
N ILE A 125 11.36 -1.31 -1.86
CA ILE A 125 11.70 -1.34 -3.29
C ILE A 125 11.39 0.01 -3.92
N TYR A 126 12.38 0.60 -4.61
CA TYR A 126 12.27 1.84 -5.38
C TYR A 126 12.70 1.56 -6.83
N ALA A 127 11.76 1.12 -7.66
CA ALA A 127 12.04 0.59 -9.01
C ALA A 127 11.23 1.26 -10.13
N ASP A 128 10.55 2.37 -9.84
CA ASP A 128 9.72 3.11 -10.82
C ASP A 128 8.66 2.24 -11.53
N LEU A 129 8.08 1.27 -10.80
CA LEU A 129 7.06 0.37 -11.33
C LEU A 129 5.64 0.87 -11.00
N SER A 130 4.69 0.54 -11.86
CA SER A 130 3.28 0.89 -11.70
C SER A 130 2.33 -0.14 -12.34
N LEU A 131 2.77 -1.39 -12.47
CA LEU A 131 1.99 -2.48 -13.07
C LEU A 131 0.82 -2.91 -12.17
N GLY A 132 1.10 -3.11 -10.88
CA GLY A 132 0.15 -3.68 -9.94
C GLY A 132 0.17 -5.22 -9.97
N GLU A 133 -1.00 -5.84 -9.82
CA GLU A 133 -1.23 -7.29 -9.89
C GLU A 133 -0.46 -8.13 -8.85
N GLY A 134 0.09 -7.51 -7.81
CA GLY A 134 0.92 -8.20 -6.82
C GLY A 134 2.39 -8.27 -7.20
N THR A 135 2.83 -7.55 -8.25
CA THR A 135 4.20 -7.64 -8.76
C THR A 135 5.25 -7.21 -7.73
N GLY A 136 5.07 -6.05 -7.11
CA GLY A 136 5.93 -5.56 -6.04
C GLY A 136 5.88 -6.47 -4.81
N ALA A 137 4.70 -7.00 -4.48
CA ALA A 137 4.56 -7.98 -3.40
C ALA A 137 5.35 -9.27 -3.69
N ALA A 138 5.24 -9.81 -4.91
CA ALA A 138 5.99 -10.98 -5.37
C ALA A 138 7.51 -10.74 -5.31
N MET A 139 7.96 -9.54 -5.71
CA MET A 139 9.37 -9.14 -5.64
C MET A 139 9.89 -9.00 -4.20
N LEU A 140 9.01 -8.71 -3.24
CA LEU A 140 9.39 -8.55 -1.83
C LEU A 140 9.67 -9.89 -1.14
N PHE A 141 9.00 -10.98 -1.53
CA PHE A 141 9.13 -12.28 -0.84
C PHE A 141 10.57 -12.80 -0.75
N PRO A 142 11.38 -12.80 -1.83
CA PRO A 142 12.79 -13.19 -1.71
C PRO A 142 13.59 -12.34 -0.71
N LEU A 143 13.28 -11.05 -0.56
CA LEU A 143 13.94 -10.20 0.44
C LEU A 143 13.51 -10.56 1.87
N LEU A 144 12.25 -11.00 2.06
CA LEU A 144 11.78 -11.51 3.34
C LEU A 144 12.45 -12.84 3.68
N ASP A 145 12.62 -13.74 2.70
CA ASP A 145 13.34 -15.00 2.88
C ASP A 145 14.79 -14.76 3.33
N GLU A 146 15.49 -13.83 2.68
CA GLU A 146 16.85 -13.42 3.08
C GLU A 146 16.87 -12.77 4.47
N THR A 147 15.89 -11.92 4.78
CA THR A 147 15.77 -11.31 6.12
C THR A 147 15.59 -12.37 7.20
N LEU A 148 14.76 -13.38 6.94
CA LEU A 148 14.54 -14.51 7.84
C LEU A 148 15.80 -15.37 7.98
N ALA A 149 16.55 -15.61 6.90
CA ALA A 149 17.80 -16.36 6.94
C ALA A 149 18.86 -15.65 7.80
N VAL A 150 18.99 -14.33 7.65
CA VAL A 150 19.89 -13.50 8.48
C VAL A 150 19.44 -13.54 9.94
N TYR A 151 18.15 -13.33 10.21
CA TYR A 151 17.59 -13.36 11.57
C TYR A 151 17.77 -14.74 12.23
N GLY A 152 17.63 -15.82 11.46
CA GLY A 152 17.81 -17.21 11.90
C GLY A 152 19.26 -17.63 12.13
N GLY A 153 20.23 -16.73 11.91
CA GLY A 153 21.63 -16.98 12.22
C GLY A 153 22.39 -17.77 11.15
N ALA A 154 21.92 -17.80 9.90
CA ALA A 154 22.63 -18.45 8.78
C ALA A 154 24.07 -17.90 8.60
N HIS A 155 24.35 -16.71 9.11
CA HIS A 155 25.61 -15.99 8.95
C HIS A 155 26.13 -15.44 10.29
N SER A 156 26.42 -16.32 11.25
CA SER A 156 27.06 -15.91 12.51
C SER A 156 28.57 -15.67 12.33
N PHE A 157 29.13 -14.71 13.07
CA PHE A 157 30.57 -14.45 13.11
C PHE A 157 31.37 -15.70 13.50
N GLU A 158 30.84 -16.49 14.43
CA GLU A 158 31.41 -17.76 14.87
C GLU A 158 31.44 -18.80 13.74
N GLY A 159 30.32 -18.98 13.03
CA GLY A 159 30.23 -19.89 11.88
C GLY A 159 31.13 -19.48 10.72
N MET A 160 31.34 -18.18 10.53
CA MET A 160 32.23 -17.62 9.50
C MET A 160 33.70 -17.52 9.94
N LYS A 161 34.03 -17.85 11.19
CA LYS A 161 35.37 -17.67 11.78
C LYS A 161 35.90 -16.23 11.66
N LEU A 162 34.99 -15.26 11.73
CA LEU A 162 35.30 -13.83 11.70
C LEU A 162 35.24 -13.26 13.12
N LYS A 163 36.18 -12.37 13.47
CA LYS A 163 36.10 -11.62 14.72
C LYS A 163 35.02 -10.54 14.60
N PRO A 164 34.17 -10.34 15.62
CA PRO A 164 33.26 -9.20 15.66
C PRO A 164 34.04 -7.88 15.56
N TYR A 165 33.46 -6.89 14.90
CA TYR A 165 34.04 -5.55 14.87
C TYR A 165 34.05 -4.96 16.29
N GLU A 166 35.23 -4.59 16.79
CA GLU A 166 35.37 -3.80 18.02
C GLU A 166 35.09 -2.33 17.68
N LYS A 167 34.16 -1.70 18.42
CA LYS A 167 33.97 -0.25 18.31
C LYS A 167 35.20 0.43 18.90
N HIS A 168 35.92 1.19 18.07
CA HIS A 168 36.93 2.17 18.53
C HIS A 168 36.25 3.36 19.21
#